data_AF-S7VG26-F1
#
_entry.id   AF-S7VG26-F1
#
_cell.length_a   1.000
_cell.length_b   1.000
_cell.length_c   1.000
_cell.angle_alpha   90.00
_cell.angle_beta   90.00
_cell.angle_gamma   90.00
#
_symmetry.space_group_name_H-M   'P 1'
#
loop_
_entity.id
_entity.type
_entity.pdbx_description
1 polymer ?
#
loop_
_entity_poly.entity_id
_entity_poly.type
_entity_poly.pdbx_seq_one_letter_code
_entity_poly.pdbx_strand_id
1 'polypeptide(L)'
;MLKNLAILPVGGSLMSMSPLMASPDKNVAKGPLALDEDIYKSIGVVPIINCRGTFTIIGGSIERPEVHAAMAAASKNFVQYDELAFAIGERLSEITKAEFGIVTAGCAAAMKHGTAACVTGGNPEKLLRIPDLSGLDKTEVIIPRHSRNVYDHAVRNIGITVVEVDSMEELEKAINPKTAMIYLLANRSSSTGQPMSVEAIAKVAKKQSIPIMVDAAAENLSIPVVHFERGADMVAYSGGKAMCGPQCAGLLLGRKDLMLSAWQASSPHHGPGRDNKVGKEEMLGMLAAVEAWTTRDHEKEWDRWMEWLNLIAEKATKIKGVTHEITLPDGLNNRAPGLIVSWDPTQLNITGEEVAELFGRSEPRIAIGSGGKDGLTSINVTPSQMQDGEAKVVAKRLHDTLSKKRSTPDTSMAAAASDISGRWNVEMTFFSSKSTHHMMLEQDGNWLNGTHQSDFAEQDLYGTIEGDTIKIRSHFKKPGDSVVYMFTGKLKNGQISGEVFMGEYLTAQFTAKKWESKQRKQKISVPGGPPLAT
;
A
#
# COMPACT_ATOMS: atom_id res chain seq x y z
N MET A 1 4.00 -5.25 -65.74
CA MET A 1 5.13 -4.30 -65.61
C MET A 1 4.74 -3.26 -64.59
N LEU A 2 5.52 -3.15 -63.50
CA LEU A 2 5.56 -2.07 -62.49
C LEU A 2 4.28 -1.75 -61.68
N LYS A 3 4.34 -1.31 -60.42
CA LYS A 3 5.21 -1.51 -59.24
C LYS A 3 4.63 -0.57 -58.16
N ASN A 4 4.49 -1.09 -56.95
CA ASN A 4 4.44 -0.46 -55.62
C ASN A 4 4.64 1.07 -55.48
N LEU A 5 3.89 1.67 -54.55
CA LEU A 5 4.40 2.39 -53.35
C LEU A 5 3.20 2.63 -52.39
N ALA A 6 3.04 1.81 -51.34
CA ALA A 6 3.56 1.99 -49.98
C ALA A 6 2.64 2.84 -49.08
N ILE A 7 1.71 2.15 -48.40
CA ILE A 7 1.02 2.61 -47.20
C ILE A 7 1.92 2.24 -46.01
N LEU A 8 2.41 3.25 -45.29
CA LEU A 8 3.15 3.09 -44.03
C LEU A 8 2.18 2.70 -42.90
N PRO A 9 2.44 1.64 -42.12
CA PRO A 9 1.83 1.46 -40.82
C PRO A 9 2.66 2.23 -39.78
N VAL A 10 2.14 3.34 -39.29
CA VAL A 10 2.64 3.99 -38.07
C VAL A 10 2.11 3.17 -36.89
N GLY A 11 2.84 2.13 -36.54
CA GLY A 11 2.55 1.23 -35.42
C GLY A 11 3.56 1.40 -34.31
N GLY A 12 3.49 2.51 -33.58
CA GLY A 12 4.18 2.71 -32.32
C GLY A 12 3.14 3.12 -31.29
N SER A 13 2.60 2.16 -30.54
CA SER A 13 1.68 2.43 -29.44
C SER A 13 2.45 3.08 -28.29
N LEU A 14 2.67 4.39 -28.41
CA LEU A 14 2.91 5.30 -27.30
C LEU A 14 1.65 5.28 -26.43
N MET A 15 1.58 4.34 -25.48
CA MET A 15 0.71 4.52 -24.33
C MET A 15 1.32 5.63 -23.47
N SER A 16 0.96 6.87 -23.79
CA SER A 16 1.06 7.99 -22.86
C SER A 16 0.40 7.55 -21.55
N MET A 17 1.19 7.45 -20.49
CA MET A 17 0.66 7.58 -19.14
C MET A 17 0.18 9.02 -18.99
N SER A 18 -0.99 9.33 -19.54
CA SER A 18 -1.61 10.62 -19.30
C SER A 18 -2.05 10.69 -17.84
N PRO A 19 -1.82 11.82 -17.17
CA PRO A 19 -2.18 12.00 -15.78
C PRO A 19 -3.70 12.05 -15.68
N LEU A 20 -4.22 11.74 -14.48
CA LEU A 20 -5.61 12.00 -14.08
C LEU A 20 -6.07 13.46 -14.29
N MET A 21 -5.23 14.35 -14.83
CA MET A 21 -5.50 15.77 -15.10
C MET A 21 -5.36 16.20 -16.57
N ALA A 22 -5.01 15.31 -17.50
CA ALA A 22 -5.25 15.60 -18.91
C ALA A 22 -6.75 15.42 -19.16
N SER A 23 -7.50 16.53 -19.28
CA SER A 23 -8.95 16.52 -19.54
C SER A 23 -9.23 15.58 -20.71
N PRO A 24 -9.83 14.40 -20.48
CA PRO A 24 -10.40 13.67 -21.58
C PRO A 24 -11.71 14.40 -21.92
N ASP A 25 -11.95 14.67 -23.20
CA ASP A 25 -13.26 15.01 -23.74
C ASP A 25 -14.25 13.87 -23.45
N LYS A 26 -14.65 13.73 -22.17
CA LYS A 26 -15.63 12.79 -21.67
C LYS A 26 -16.74 13.62 -21.07
N ASN A 27 -17.94 13.47 -21.63
CA ASN A 27 -19.20 13.99 -21.12
C ASN A 27 -19.17 14.10 -19.59
N VAL A 28 -18.85 15.29 -19.08
CA VAL A 28 -18.93 15.57 -17.65
C VAL A 28 -20.37 15.30 -17.27
N ALA A 29 -20.60 14.35 -16.38
CA ALA A 29 -21.95 14.05 -15.92
C ALA A 29 -22.56 15.35 -15.38
N LYS A 30 -23.61 15.82 -16.05
CA LYS A 30 -24.34 17.05 -15.69
C LYS A 30 -25.56 16.62 -14.90
N GLY A 31 -25.69 17.11 -13.66
CA GLY A 31 -26.86 16.82 -12.83
C GLY A 31 -26.52 16.74 -11.35
N PRO A 32 -27.53 16.58 -10.48
CA PRO A 32 -27.31 16.26 -9.07
C PRO A 32 -26.69 14.87 -8.92
N LEU A 33 -26.10 14.62 -7.74
CA LEU A 33 -25.64 13.29 -7.34
C LEU A 33 -26.80 12.29 -7.40
N ALA A 34 -26.62 11.20 -8.13
CA ALA A 34 -27.55 10.07 -8.10
C ALA A 34 -27.37 9.31 -6.76
N LEU A 35 -28.48 8.89 -6.15
CA LEU A 35 -28.48 8.16 -4.87
C LEU A 35 -28.83 6.68 -5.06
N ASP A 36 -28.48 6.12 -6.22
CA ASP A 36 -28.76 4.76 -6.66
C ASP A 36 -27.49 4.10 -7.25
N GLU A 37 -27.67 3.05 -8.05
CA GLU A 37 -26.58 2.28 -8.68
C GLU A 37 -25.69 3.11 -9.64
N ASP A 38 -26.16 4.28 -10.09
CA ASP A 38 -25.39 5.18 -10.94
C ASP A 38 -24.64 6.27 -10.13
N ILE A 39 -24.59 6.19 -8.79
CA ILE A 39 -23.92 7.17 -7.91
C ILE A 39 -22.53 7.59 -8.39
N TYR A 40 -21.65 6.64 -8.73
CA TYR A 40 -20.30 6.95 -9.25
C TYR A 40 -20.34 7.53 -10.67
N LYS A 41 -21.18 6.99 -11.56
CA LYS A 41 -21.28 7.45 -12.94
C LYS A 41 -21.83 8.88 -13.02
N SER A 42 -22.72 9.25 -12.09
CA SER A 42 -23.29 10.59 -11.96
C SER A 42 -22.25 11.68 -11.69
N ILE A 43 -21.03 11.30 -11.28
CA ILE A 43 -19.88 12.20 -11.12
C ILE A 43 -18.71 11.85 -12.06
N GLY A 44 -18.97 11.07 -13.11
CA GLY A 44 -17.97 10.69 -14.12
C GLY A 44 -16.99 9.60 -13.71
N VAL A 45 -17.26 8.87 -12.62
CA VAL A 45 -16.42 7.77 -12.13
C VAL A 45 -17.02 6.43 -12.57
N VAL A 46 -16.21 5.58 -13.20
CA VAL A 46 -16.62 4.24 -13.64
C VAL A 46 -16.18 3.20 -12.59
N PRO A 47 -17.12 2.41 -12.03
CA PRO A 47 -16.80 1.32 -11.11
C PRO A 47 -15.82 0.29 -11.69
N ILE A 48 -15.15 -0.45 -10.80
CA ILE A 48 -14.11 -1.42 -11.14
C ILE A 48 -14.45 -2.76 -10.48
N ILE A 49 -14.29 -3.85 -11.23
CA ILE A 49 -14.30 -5.21 -10.68
C ILE A 49 -13.00 -5.45 -9.92
N ASN A 50 -13.09 -5.76 -8.62
CA ASN A 50 -11.94 -5.90 -7.74
C ASN A 50 -11.45 -7.35 -7.66
N CYS A 51 -10.35 -7.65 -8.38
CA CYS A 51 -9.62 -8.92 -8.29
C CYS A 51 -8.26 -8.77 -7.58
N ARG A 52 -8.05 -7.68 -6.82
CA ARG A 52 -6.79 -7.32 -6.16
C ARG A 52 -6.83 -7.51 -4.64
N GLY A 53 -7.99 -7.73 -4.05
CA GLY A 53 -8.16 -7.77 -2.60
C GLY A 53 -8.45 -6.38 -2.02
N THR A 54 -8.11 -6.15 -0.76
CA THR A 54 -8.61 -5.00 0.02
C THR A 54 -7.68 -3.78 -0.08
N PHE A 55 -7.30 -3.39 -1.29
CA PHE A 55 -6.44 -2.24 -1.54
C PHE A 55 -7.22 -0.93 -1.35
N THR A 56 -6.66 0.01 -0.58
CA THR A 56 -7.34 1.27 -0.25
C THR A 56 -7.60 2.14 -1.49
N ILE A 57 -6.69 2.13 -2.47
CA ILE A 57 -6.82 2.88 -3.73
C ILE A 57 -8.06 2.51 -4.56
N ILE A 58 -8.70 1.38 -4.24
CA ILE A 58 -9.93 0.88 -4.90
C ILE A 58 -11.07 0.66 -3.89
N GLY A 59 -10.97 1.23 -2.69
CA GLY A 59 -12.06 1.25 -1.70
C GLY A 59 -12.06 0.15 -0.65
N GLY A 60 -11.08 -0.76 -0.64
CA GLY A 60 -11.01 -1.85 0.34
C GLY A 60 -12.03 -2.96 0.03
N SER A 61 -12.96 -3.21 0.96
CA SER A 61 -14.04 -4.18 0.80
C SER A 61 -15.42 -3.53 0.69
N ILE A 62 -16.38 -4.29 0.16
CA ILE A 62 -17.79 -3.91 0.17
C ILE A 62 -18.38 -4.27 1.54
N GLU A 63 -19.04 -3.29 2.16
CA GLU A 63 -19.70 -3.43 3.45
C GLU A 63 -20.81 -4.48 3.42
N ARG A 64 -21.01 -5.21 4.52
CA ARG A 64 -22.09 -6.19 4.63
C ARG A 64 -23.46 -5.51 4.79
N PRO A 65 -24.57 -6.16 4.41
CA PRO A 65 -25.91 -5.61 4.59
C PRO A 65 -26.22 -5.17 6.03
N GLU A 66 -25.74 -5.92 7.02
CA GLU A 66 -25.89 -5.63 8.45
C GLU A 66 -25.22 -4.30 8.84
N VAL A 67 -24.07 -4.00 8.22
CA VAL A 67 -23.30 -2.77 8.45
C VAL A 67 -24.08 -1.57 7.96
N HIS A 68 -24.58 -1.62 6.73
CA HIS A 68 -25.42 -0.56 6.17
C HIS A 68 -26.69 -0.33 6.99
N ALA A 69 -27.36 -1.41 7.41
CA ALA A 69 -28.55 -1.33 8.25
C ALA A 69 -28.24 -0.65 9.60
N ALA A 70 -27.14 -1.01 10.24
CA ALA A 70 -26.70 -0.41 11.51
C ALA A 70 -26.37 1.08 11.34
N MET A 71 -25.59 1.45 10.32
CA MET A 71 -25.25 2.85 10.02
C MET A 71 -26.50 3.69 9.73
N ALA A 72 -27.43 3.17 8.93
CA ALA A 72 -28.69 3.84 8.62
C ALA A 72 -29.62 3.99 9.84
N ALA A 73 -29.57 3.06 10.80
CA ALA A 73 -30.31 3.18 12.05
C ALA A 73 -29.65 4.20 13.00
N ALA A 74 -28.33 4.16 13.12
CA ALA A 74 -27.53 5.04 13.96
C ALA A 74 -27.65 6.52 13.57
N SER A 75 -27.75 6.82 12.27
CA SER A 75 -27.79 8.19 11.74
C SER A 75 -29.02 9.02 12.15
N LYS A 76 -30.01 8.38 12.79
CA LYS A 76 -31.30 9.00 13.14
C LYS A 76 -31.36 9.60 14.54
N ASN A 77 -30.36 9.36 15.40
CA ASN A 77 -30.38 9.80 16.80
C ASN A 77 -29.05 10.40 17.24
N PHE A 78 -29.10 11.34 18.19
CA PHE A 78 -27.91 11.82 18.90
C PHE A 78 -27.67 10.97 20.15
N VAL A 79 -26.39 10.75 20.48
CA VAL A 79 -25.96 10.00 21.67
C VAL A 79 -24.70 10.64 22.27
N GLN A 80 -24.45 10.39 23.56
CA GLN A 80 -23.18 10.73 24.19
C GLN A 80 -22.14 9.66 23.81
N TYR A 81 -20.94 10.08 23.39
CA TYR A 81 -19.95 9.19 22.76
C TYR A 81 -19.24 8.26 23.73
N ASP A 82 -19.06 8.63 25.00
CA ASP A 82 -18.47 7.76 26.02
C ASP A 82 -19.45 6.67 26.42
N GLU A 83 -20.74 6.99 26.58
CA GLU A 83 -21.80 6.00 26.78
C GLU A 83 -21.83 4.99 25.62
N LEU A 84 -21.78 5.49 24.38
CA LEU A 84 -21.72 4.64 23.18
C LEU A 84 -20.45 3.78 23.16
N ALA A 85 -19.28 4.37 23.37
CA ALA A 85 -18.01 3.66 23.34
C ALA A 85 -17.91 2.60 24.44
N PHE A 86 -18.44 2.87 25.63
CA PHE A 86 -18.47 1.90 26.72
C PHE A 86 -19.42 0.74 26.41
N ALA A 87 -20.62 1.01 25.91
CA ALA A 87 -21.55 -0.04 25.51
C ALA A 87 -20.98 -0.92 24.38
N ILE A 88 -20.36 -0.30 23.37
CA ILE A 88 -19.69 -1.03 22.29
C ILE A 88 -18.52 -1.85 22.85
N GLY A 89 -17.70 -1.28 23.74
CA GLY A 89 -16.52 -1.96 24.27
C GLY A 89 -16.85 -3.20 25.11
N GLU A 90 -17.89 -3.14 25.94
CA GLU A 90 -18.41 -4.31 26.65
C GLU A 90 -18.93 -5.37 25.66
N ARG A 91 -19.68 -4.96 24.63
CA ARG A 91 -20.16 -5.90 23.61
C ARG A 91 -19.03 -6.55 22.81
N LEU A 92 -17.98 -5.79 22.46
CA LEU A 92 -16.79 -6.32 21.81
C LEU A 92 -16.06 -7.30 22.72
N SER A 93 -15.99 -7.05 24.03
CA SER A 93 -15.42 -7.99 25.00
C SER A 93 -16.17 -9.33 24.99
N GLU A 94 -17.51 -9.29 25.04
CA GLU A 94 -18.34 -10.49 25.01
C GLU A 94 -18.10 -11.35 23.76
N ILE A 95 -17.99 -10.71 22.59
CA ILE A 95 -17.84 -11.41 21.31
C ILE A 95 -16.41 -11.91 21.13
N THR A 96 -15.42 -11.02 21.26
CA THR A 96 -14.02 -11.28 20.86
C THR A 96 -13.20 -11.98 21.94
N LYS A 97 -13.71 -12.01 23.17
CA LYS A 97 -13.02 -12.49 24.38
C LYS A 97 -11.80 -11.65 24.78
N ALA A 98 -11.63 -10.45 24.21
CA ALA A 98 -10.74 -9.43 24.74
C ALA A 98 -11.28 -8.86 26.07
N GLU A 99 -10.43 -8.27 26.91
CA GLU A 99 -10.91 -7.59 28.14
C GLU A 99 -11.76 -6.36 27.81
N PHE A 100 -11.44 -5.65 26.73
CA PHE A 100 -12.22 -4.53 26.22
C PHE A 100 -11.87 -4.24 24.75
N GLY A 101 -12.66 -3.40 24.08
CA GLY A 101 -12.38 -2.95 22.73
C GLY A 101 -12.90 -1.53 22.46
N ILE A 102 -12.28 -0.84 21.51
CA ILE A 102 -12.75 0.45 21.00
C ILE A 102 -12.78 0.45 19.47
N VAL A 103 -13.72 1.21 18.90
CA VAL A 103 -13.77 1.47 17.47
C VAL A 103 -12.99 2.75 17.16
N THR A 104 -12.19 2.72 16.09
CA THR A 104 -11.29 3.80 15.69
C THR A 104 -11.48 4.17 14.23
N ALA A 105 -10.97 5.33 13.79
CA ALA A 105 -10.97 5.73 12.39
C ALA A 105 -9.90 4.96 11.56
N GLY A 106 -10.13 3.66 11.39
CA GLY A 106 -9.21 2.72 10.74
C GLY A 106 -8.17 2.12 11.68
N CYS A 107 -7.44 1.11 11.20
CA CYS A 107 -6.38 0.44 11.95
C CYS A 107 -5.21 1.40 12.28
N ALA A 108 -4.92 2.36 11.39
CA ALA A 108 -3.92 3.39 11.66
C ALA A 108 -4.27 4.24 12.89
N ALA A 109 -5.54 4.62 13.05
CA ALA A 109 -5.99 5.32 14.25
C ALA A 109 -5.88 4.44 15.50
N ALA A 110 -6.21 3.14 15.41
CA ALA A 110 -6.00 2.19 16.50
C ALA A 110 -4.53 2.14 16.95
N MET A 111 -3.59 2.03 16.01
CA MET A 111 -2.15 2.07 16.32
C MET A 111 -1.74 3.39 16.97
N LYS A 112 -2.21 4.52 16.44
CA LYS A 112 -1.89 5.85 16.98
C LYS A 112 -2.45 6.04 18.40
N HIS A 113 -3.70 5.65 18.64
CA HIS A 113 -4.35 5.74 19.97
C HIS A 113 -3.70 4.80 20.98
N GLY A 114 -3.38 3.55 20.60
CA GLY A 114 -2.64 2.62 21.46
C GLY A 114 -1.24 3.13 21.82
N THR A 115 -0.55 3.73 20.85
CA THR A 115 0.77 4.36 21.11
C THR A 115 0.64 5.53 22.09
N ALA A 116 -0.34 6.42 21.89
CA ALA A 116 -0.61 7.54 22.78
C ALA A 116 -0.96 7.06 24.20
N ALA A 117 -1.73 5.99 24.34
CA ALA A 117 -2.06 5.36 25.61
C ALA A 117 -0.80 4.92 26.36
N CYS A 118 0.12 4.21 25.69
CA CYS A 118 1.38 3.75 26.28
C CYS A 118 2.34 4.88 26.66
N VAL A 119 2.34 5.99 25.92
CA VAL A 119 3.19 7.16 26.19
C VAL A 119 2.65 8.00 27.37
N THR A 120 1.33 8.17 27.44
CA THR A 120 0.68 9.13 28.35
C THR A 120 0.12 8.48 29.61
N GLY A 121 -0.17 7.18 29.57
CA GLY A 121 -0.90 6.48 30.62
C GLY A 121 -2.32 7.02 30.84
N GLY A 122 -2.93 7.61 29.80
CA GLY A 122 -4.25 8.24 29.90
C GLY A 122 -4.27 9.63 30.56
N ASN A 123 -3.11 10.20 30.91
CA ASN A 123 -3.02 11.54 31.49
C ASN A 123 -3.28 12.63 30.41
N PRO A 124 -4.33 13.46 30.55
CA PRO A 124 -4.67 14.48 29.56
C PRO A 124 -3.61 15.56 29.37
N GLU A 125 -2.86 15.94 30.41
CA GLU A 125 -1.79 16.94 30.28
C GLU A 125 -0.63 16.39 29.45
N LYS A 126 -0.25 15.12 29.67
CA LYS A 126 0.76 14.44 28.83
C LYS A 126 0.26 14.30 27.39
N LEU A 127 -1.02 13.97 27.20
CA LEU A 127 -1.65 13.83 25.88
C LEU A 127 -1.59 15.13 25.06
N LEU A 128 -1.85 16.28 25.68
CA LEU A 128 -1.80 17.58 25.02
C LEU A 128 -0.38 18.00 24.56
N ARG A 129 0.66 17.34 25.06
CA ARG A 129 2.05 17.63 24.65
C ARG A 129 2.47 16.92 23.37
N ILE A 130 1.81 15.82 23.00
CA ILE A 130 2.11 15.09 21.76
C ILE A 130 1.98 16.05 20.57
N PRO A 131 2.96 16.11 19.65
CA PRO A 131 4.07 15.17 19.49
C PRO A 131 5.40 15.54 20.20
N ASP A 132 5.48 16.63 20.95
CA ASP A 132 6.68 16.93 21.75
C ASP A 132 6.68 16.12 23.05
N LEU A 133 7.47 15.04 23.08
CA LEU A 133 7.59 14.16 24.23
C LEU A 133 8.66 14.58 25.24
N SER A 134 9.28 15.76 25.08
CA SER A 134 10.41 16.19 25.92
C SER A 134 10.03 16.25 27.41
N GLY A 135 10.67 15.45 28.27
CA GLY A 135 10.36 15.41 29.71
C GLY A 135 9.19 14.48 30.08
N LEU A 136 8.70 13.66 29.15
CA LEU A 136 7.89 12.49 29.48
C LEU A 136 8.79 11.27 29.76
N ASP A 137 8.29 10.35 30.57
CA ASP A 137 9.02 9.15 30.98
C ASP A 137 9.12 8.12 29.87
N LYS A 138 8.11 8.05 29.00
CA LYS A 138 7.94 7.05 27.94
C LYS A 138 8.00 7.73 26.58
N THR A 139 9.05 7.46 25.81
CA THR A 139 9.33 8.18 24.55
C THR A 139 9.81 7.28 23.42
N GLU A 140 10.03 6.00 23.69
CA GLU A 140 10.61 5.06 22.73
C GLU A 140 9.67 3.90 22.44
N VAL A 141 9.59 3.49 21.16
CA VAL A 141 8.87 2.27 20.75
C VAL A 141 9.88 1.36 20.08
N ILE A 142 9.98 0.13 20.57
CA ILE A 142 10.84 -0.89 19.96
C ILE A 142 10.06 -1.54 18.80
N ILE A 143 10.67 -1.60 17.62
CA ILE A 143 10.07 -2.21 16.43
C ILE A 143 11.08 -3.15 15.78
N PRO A 144 10.84 -4.47 15.73
CA PRO A 144 11.67 -5.36 14.94
C PRO A 144 11.70 -4.93 13.48
N ARG A 145 12.85 -5.01 12.81
CA ARG A 145 12.99 -4.48 11.44
C ARG A 145 12.01 -5.12 10.46
N HIS A 146 11.68 -6.40 10.64
CA HIS A 146 10.67 -7.11 9.84
C HIS A 146 9.23 -6.60 10.04
N SER A 147 8.99 -5.75 11.04
CA SER A 147 7.70 -5.11 11.31
C SER A 147 7.61 -3.68 10.77
N ARG A 148 8.71 -3.11 10.27
CA ARG A 148 8.71 -1.77 9.67
C ARG A 148 7.96 -1.76 8.34
N ASN A 149 7.00 -0.85 8.22
CA ASN A 149 6.20 -0.64 7.01
C ASN A 149 5.67 0.81 6.94
N VAL A 150 5.02 1.17 5.83
CA VAL A 150 4.49 2.54 5.64
C VAL A 150 3.42 2.92 6.67
N TYR A 151 2.78 1.93 7.31
CA TYR A 151 1.69 2.14 8.25
C TYR A 151 2.18 2.39 9.69
N ASP A 152 3.40 1.99 10.04
CA ASP A 152 4.04 2.34 11.33
C ASP A 152 4.23 3.86 11.48
N HIS A 153 4.01 4.64 10.41
CA HIS A 153 3.87 6.09 10.48
C HIS A 153 2.81 6.53 11.50
N ALA A 154 1.74 5.75 11.69
CA ALA A 154 0.74 6.02 12.72
C ALA A 154 1.31 5.99 14.15
N VAL A 155 2.28 5.12 14.40
CA VAL A 155 3.02 5.04 15.68
C VAL A 155 3.95 6.26 15.79
N ARG A 156 4.68 6.58 14.72
CA ARG A 156 5.60 7.73 14.65
C ARG A 156 4.92 9.09 14.83
N ASN A 157 3.65 9.22 14.43
CA ASN A 157 2.86 10.45 14.60
C ASN A 157 2.73 10.91 16.06
N ILE A 158 2.99 10.04 17.04
CA ILE A 158 3.01 10.39 18.46
C ILE A 158 4.30 11.13 18.86
N GLY A 159 5.30 11.21 17.97
CA GLY A 159 6.59 11.84 18.28
C GLY A 159 7.56 10.92 19.03
N ILE A 160 7.27 9.62 19.06
CA ILE A 160 8.15 8.61 19.65
C ILE A 160 9.46 8.49 18.85
N THR A 161 10.51 8.03 19.53
CA THR A 161 11.73 7.54 18.87
C THR A 161 11.55 6.05 18.57
N VAL A 162 11.73 5.65 17.31
CA VAL A 162 11.73 4.24 16.93
C VAL A 162 13.09 3.64 17.26
N VAL A 163 13.08 2.56 18.06
CA VAL A 163 14.27 1.75 18.35
C VAL A 163 14.16 0.44 17.55
N GLU A 164 14.93 0.34 16.48
CA GLU A 164 14.93 -0.84 15.60
C GLU A 164 15.82 -1.96 16.16
N VAL A 165 15.35 -3.21 16.04
CA VAL A 165 16.08 -4.41 16.47
C VAL A 165 15.93 -5.54 15.42
N ASP A 166 16.94 -6.40 15.28
CA ASP A 166 16.94 -7.56 14.38
C ASP A 166 17.00 -8.91 15.11
N SER A 167 17.20 -8.90 16.42
CA SER A 167 17.32 -10.13 17.22
C SER A 167 16.72 -9.98 18.62
N MET A 168 16.49 -11.13 19.27
CA MET A 168 16.06 -11.16 20.68
C MET A 168 17.11 -10.55 21.62
N GLU A 169 18.40 -10.71 21.31
CA GLU A 169 19.49 -10.11 22.11
C GLU A 169 19.46 -8.58 22.02
N GLU A 170 19.29 -8.03 20.81
CA GLU A 170 19.14 -6.59 20.62
C GLU A 170 17.87 -6.06 21.30
N LEU A 171 16.76 -6.79 21.22
CA LEU A 171 15.52 -6.45 21.90
C LEU A 171 15.70 -6.37 23.41
N GLU A 172 16.35 -7.36 24.03
CA GLU A 172 16.64 -7.36 25.47
C GLU A 172 17.52 -6.17 25.88
N LYS A 173 18.52 -5.82 25.07
CA LYS A 173 19.40 -4.65 25.31
C LYS A 173 18.71 -3.31 25.08
N ALA A 174 17.74 -3.26 24.17
CA ALA A 174 17.02 -2.03 23.82
C ALA A 174 15.99 -1.61 24.88
N ILE A 175 15.43 -2.57 25.64
CA ILE A 175 14.45 -2.27 26.69
C ILE A 175 15.10 -1.43 27.79
N ASN A 176 14.49 -0.28 28.07
CA ASN A 176 14.94 0.66 29.06
C ASN A 176 13.76 1.44 29.67
N PRO A 177 13.95 2.32 30.68
CA PRO A 177 12.87 3.06 31.31
C PRO A 177 12.01 3.89 30.34
N LYS A 178 12.56 4.35 29.20
CA LYS A 178 11.87 5.12 28.16
C LYS A 178 11.00 4.29 27.22
N THR A 179 11.15 2.97 27.23
CA THR A 179 10.36 2.08 26.37
C THR A 179 8.89 2.15 26.76
N ALA A 180 8.06 2.68 25.85
CA ALA A 180 6.61 2.83 25.99
C ALA A 180 5.89 1.52 25.65
N MET A 181 6.28 0.87 24.55
CA MET A 181 5.69 -0.38 24.07
C MET A 181 6.61 -1.05 23.03
N ILE A 182 6.27 -2.29 22.65
CA ILE A 182 6.82 -2.99 21.49
C ILE A 182 5.72 -3.10 20.43
N TYR A 183 6.03 -2.73 19.19
CA TYR A 183 5.11 -2.82 18.06
C TYR A 183 5.52 -3.94 17.10
N LEU A 184 4.57 -4.76 16.69
CA LEU A 184 4.75 -5.87 15.77
C LEU A 184 3.74 -5.82 14.64
N LEU A 185 4.19 -6.00 13.40
CA LEU A 185 3.32 -6.25 12.27
C LEU A 185 3.04 -7.76 12.19
N ALA A 186 1.77 -8.15 12.16
CA ALA A 186 1.38 -9.54 11.97
C ALA A 186 1.75 -10.01 10.55
N ASN A 187 2.82 -10.79 10.44
CA ASN A 187 3.34 -11.33 9.18
C ASN A 187 4.06 -12.67 9.41
N ARG A 188 4.62 -13.24 8.32
CA ARG A 188 5.33 -14.53 8.40
C ARG A 188 6.48 -14.50 9.42
N SER A 189 7.19 -13.38 9.56
CA SER A 189 8.33 -13.24 10.48
C SER A 189 7.91 -13.08 11.95
N SER A 190 6.69 -12.63 12.22
CA SER A 190 6.12 -12.56 13.58
C SER A 190 5.30 -13.80 13.95
N SER A 191 5.16 -14.76 13.05
CA SER A 191 4.33 -15.96 13.24
C SER A 191 4.92 -16.91 14.28
N THR A 192 4.06 -17.71 14.92
CA THR A 192 4.46 -18.73 15.90
C THR A 192 5.63 -19.58 15.40
N GLY A 193 6.63 -19.78 16.26
CA GLY A 193 7.83 -20.56 15.94
C GLY A 193 8.96 -19.78 15.27
N GLN A 194 8.74 -18.53 14.85
CA GLN A 194 9.83 -17.67 14.38
C GLN A 194 10.69 -17.13 15.52
N PRO A 195 11.98 -16.79 15.27
CA PRO A 195 12.88 -16.27 16.29
C PRO A 195 12.38 -15.02 17.02
N MET A 196 11.72 -14.12 16.29
CA MET A 196 11.10 -12.90 16.81
C MET A 196 9.57 -12.95 16.69
N SER A 197 8.99 -14.12 17.00
CA SER A 197 7.55 -14.31 17.12
C SER A 197 6.96 -13.50 18.29
N VAL A 198 5.65 -13.26 18.25
CA VAL A 198 4.92 -12.56 19.33
C VAL A 198 5.19 -13.24 20.68
N GLU A 199 5.14 -14.57 20.72
CA GLU A 199 5.36 -15.39 21.92
C GLU A 199 6.79 -15.28 22.47
N ALA A 200 7.79 -15.21 21.58
CA ALA A 200 9.18 -15.04 21.96
C ALA A 200 9.41 -13.67 22.61
N ILE A 201 8.85 -12.62 21.99
CA ILE A 201 8.96 -11.24 22.47
C ILE A 201 8.19 -11.06 23.79
N ALA A 202 6.99 -11.63 23.90
CA ALA A 202 6.16 -11.56 25.11
C ALA A 202 6.87 -12.11 26.36
N LYS A 203 7.68 -13.16 26.23
CA LYS A 203 8.47 -13.72 27.35
C LYS A 203 9.46 -12.73 27.95
N VAL A 204 9.99 -11.80 27.15
CA VAL A 204 10.90 -10.75 27.59
C VAL A 204 10.10 -9.54 28.08
N ALA A 205 9.15 -9.07 27.27
CA ALA A 205 8.36 -7.87 27.54
C ALA A 205 7.59 -7.95 28.86
N LYS A 206 6.98 -9.11 29.16
CA LYS A 206 6.22 -9.35 30.39
C LYS A 206 7.06 -9.18 31.66
N LYS A 207 8.34 -9.58 31.64
CA LYS A 207 9.24 -9.42 32.80
C LYS A 207 9.49 -7.95 33.15
N GLN A 208 9.37 -7.07 32.16
CA GLN A 208 9.63 -5.64 32.27
C GLN A 208 8.35 -4.80 32.24
N SER A 209 7.18 -5.44 32.23
CA SER A 209 5.86 -4.79 32.12
C SER A 209 5.73 -3.85 30.91
N ILE A 210 6.33 -4.22 29.77
CA ILE A 210 6.25 -3.46 28.52
C ILE A 210 5.10 -3.99 27.67
N PRO A 211 4.09 -3.17 27.31
CA PRO A 211 2.99 -3.60 26.47
C PRO A 211 3.43 -3.99 25.05
N ILE A 212 2.77 -5.01 24.47
CA ILE A 212 2.92 -5.38 23.06
C ILE A 212 1.66 -5.02 22.28
N MET A 213 1.84 -4.29 21.18
CA MET A 213 0.80 -4.03 20.18
C MET A 213 1.08 -4.82 18.91
N VAL A 214 0.09 -5.62 18.46
CA VAL A 214 0.12 -6.31 17.17
C VAL A 214 -0.76 -5.59 16.16
N ASP A 215 -0.18 -5.10 15.07
CA ASP A 215 -0.91 -4.68 13.87
C ASP A 215 -1.35 -5.92 13.08
N ALA A 216 -2.61 -6.28 13.26
CA ALA A 216 -3.29 -7.37 12.56
C ALA A 216 -4.24 -6.82 11.48
N ALA A 217 -3.96 -5.63 10.91
CA ALA A 217 -4.86 -4.95 9.99
C ALA A 217 -5.39 -5.84 8.87
N ALA A 218 -4.54 -6.71 8.31
CA ALA A 218 -4.86 -7.58 7.18
C ALA A 218 -5.27 -9.01 7.59
N GLU A 219 -5.30 -9.32 8.88
CA GLU A 219 -5.66 -10.66 9.33
C GLU A 219 -7.18 -10.82 9.52
N ASN A 220 -7.66 -12.05 9.34
CA ASN A 220 -8.98 -12.44 9.79
C ASN A 220 -9.08 -12.31 11.33
N LEU A 221 -10.23 -11.85 11.83
CA LEU A 221 -10.51 -11.81 13.26
C LEU A 221 -10.69 -13.24 13.78
N SER A 222 -9.85 -13.65 14.73
CA SER A 222 -10.01 -14.91 15.46
C SER A 222 -10.81 -14.69 16.73
N ILE A 223 -11.58 -15.69 17.16
CA ILE A 223 -12.38 -15.66 18.38
C ILE A 223 -12.16 -17.00 19.12
N PRO A 224 -11.51 -17.02 20.29
CA PRO A 224 -10.83 -15.89 20.94
C PRO A 224 -9.70 -15.33 20.05
N VAL A 225 -9.33 -14.06 20.28
CA VAL A 225 -8.26 -13.40 19.53
C VAL A 225 -6.91 -14.05 19.83
N VAL A 226 -6.36 -14.76 18.85
CA VAL A 226 -5.17 -15.62 19.02
C VAL A 226 -3.94 -14.86 19.53
N HIS A 227 -3.79 -13.58 19.18
CA HIS A 227 -2.61 -12.81 19.58
C HIS A 227 -2.55 -12.53 21.08
N PHE A 228 -3.68 -12.54 21.81
CA PHE A 228 -3.66 -12.45 23.27
C PHE A 228 -3.13 -13.74 23.90
N GLU A 229 -3.48 -14.90 23.33
CA GLU A 229 -2.90 -16.19 23.75
C GLU A 229 -1.38 -16.22 23.50
N ARG A 230 -0.92 -15.52 22.47
CA ARG A 230 0.50 -15.32 22.16
C ARG A 230 1.20 -14.29 23.05
N GLY A 231 0.46 -13.56 23.87
CA GLY A 231 1.00 -12.61 24.85
C GLY A 231 1.01 -11.15 24.40
N ALA A 232 0.24 -10.78 23.38
CA ALA A 232 -0.02 -9.36 23.08
C ALA A 232 -0.91 -8.71 24.14
N ASP A 233 -0.76 -7.40 24.36
CA ASP A 233 -1.63 -6.59 25.23
C ASP A 233 -2.69 -5.83 24.43
N MET A 234 -2.39 -5.54 23.17
CA MET A 234 -3.26 -4.82 22.23
C MET A 234 -3.16 -5.42 20.83
N VAL A 235 -4.29 -5.48 20.11
CA VAL A 235 -4.35 -5.96 18.73
C VAL A 235 -5.21 -5.01 17.91
N ALA A 236 -4.67 -4.52 16.80
CA ALA A 236 -5.33 -3.58 15.92
C ALA A 236 -5.83 -4.28 14.64
N TYR A 237 -7.09 -4.06 14.26
CA TYR A 237 -7.72 -4.63 13.07
C TYR A 237 -8.31 -3.56 12.15
N SER A 238 -8.37 -3.85 10.85
CA SER A 238 -9.00 -2.98 9.85
C SER A 238 -10.46 -3.41 9.61
N GLY A 239 -11.39 -2.46 9.57
CA GLY A 239 -12.81 -2.70 9.31
C GLY A 239 -13.10 -3.14 7.88
N GLY A 240 -12.80 -2.27 6.90
CA GLY A 240 -12.98 -2.55 5.47
C GLY A 240 -11.92 -3.47 4.84
N LYS A 241 -11.54 -4.52 5.58
CA LYS A 241 -10.80 -5.66 5.02
C LYS A 241 -11.62 -6.94 5.19
N ALA A 242 -11.07 -7.95 5.88
CA ALA A 242 -11.68 -9.26 6.04
C ALA A 242 -13.11 -9.18 6.62
N MET A 243 -13.32 -8.31 7.62
CA MET A 243 -14.61 -8.15 8.27
C MET A 243 -15.69 -7.55 7.37
N CYS A 244 -15.33 -6.88 6.26
CA CYS A 244 -16.28 -6.18 5.40
C CYS A 244 -17.12 -5.16 6.21
N GLY A 245 -16.48 -4.48 7.16
CA GLY A 245 -17.04 -3.33 7.88
C GLY A 245 -16.71 -2.00 7.18
N PRO A 246 -17.04 -0.85 7.79
CA PRO A 246 -16.76 0.44 7.19
C PRO A 246 -15.27 0.64 6.86
N GLN A 247 -14.99 1.09 5.64
CA GLN A 247 -13.61 1.24 5.14
C GLN A 247 -12.78 2.23 5.97
N CYS A 248 -13.43 3.27 6.49
CA CYS A 248 -12.79 4.30 7.32
C CYS A 248 -12.77 3.95 8.82
N ALA A 249 -13.06 2.70 9.21
CA ALA A 249 -13.11 2.28 10.60
C ALA A 249 -12.21 1.06 10.91
N GLY A 250 -11.92 0.85 12.19
CA GLY A 250 -11.06 -0.22 12.69
C GLY A 250 -11.34 -0.55 14.16
N LEU A 251 -10.64 -1.55 14.69
CA LEU A 251 -10.74 -1.96 16.09
C LEU A 251 -9.37 -1.86 16.76
N LEU A 252 -9.36 -1.44 18.02
CA LEU A 252 -8.30 -1.76 18.96
C LEU A 252 -8.92 -2.61 20.07
N LEU A 253 -8.41 -3.84 20.22
CA LEU A 253 -8.84 -4.79 21.25
C LEU A 253 -7.68 -5.00 22.22
N GLY A 254 -7.95 -5.22 23.50
CA GLY A 254 -6.87 -5.51 24.44
C GLY A 254 -7.26 -5.36 25.90
N ARG A 255 -6.24 -5.17 26.75
CA ARG A 255 -6.41 -4.91 28.17
C ARG A 255 -7.24 -3.66 28.43
N LYS A 256 -8.16 -3.74 29.39
CA LYS A 256 -9.17 -2.69 29.61
C LYS A 256 -8.55 -1.33 29.98
N ASP A 257 -7.49 -1.31 30.78
CA ASP A 257 -6.77 -0.08 31.17
C ASP A 257 -6.13 0.64 29.97
N LEU A 258 -5.50 -0.11 29.06
CA LEU A 258 -4.92 0.43 27.83
C LEU A 258 -6.01 0.91 26.87
N MET A 259 -7.14 0.20 26.75
CA MET A 259 -8.23 0.60 25.88
C MET A 259 -8.91 1.88 26.36
N LEU A 260 -9.13 2.05 27.66
CA LEU A 260 -9.68 3.29 28.22
C LEU A 260 -8.72 4.48 28.04
N SER A 261 -7.41 4.24 28.20
CA SER A 261 -6.38 5.26 27.89
C SER A 261 -6.34 5.61 26.40
N ALA A 262 -6.53 4.62 25.52
CA ALA A 262 -6.61 4.83 24.07
C ALA A 262 -7.89 5.58 23.68
N TRP A 263 -9.02 5.32 24.34
CA TRP A 263 -10.27 6.06 24.17
C TRP A 263 -10.14 7.53 24.59
N GLN A 264 -9.47 7.78 25.73
CA GLN A 264 -9.13 9.14 26.17
C GLN A 264 -8.27 9.89 25.14
N ALA A 265 -7.43 9.18 24.38
CA ALA A 265 -6.62 9.73 23.30
C ALA A 265 -7.36 9.85 21.96
N SER A 266 -8.57 9.30 21.85
CA SER A 266 -9.40 9.29 20.63
C SER A 266 -10.41 10.45 20.59
N SER A 267 -11.00 10.68 19.42
CA SER A 267 -12.17 11.56 19.29
C SER A 267 -13.38 10.95 20.04
N PRO A 268 -14.17 11.72 20.80
CA PRO A 268 -14.33 13.18 20.72
C PRO A 268 -13.35 14.01 21.58
N HIS A 269 -12.51 13.38 22.39
CA HIS A 269 -11.60 14.07 23.30
C HIS A 269 -10.56 14.92 22.56
N HIS A 270 -10.05 15.94 23.25
CA HIS A 270 -9.02 16.83 22.73
C HIS A 270 -7.65 16.14 22.74
N GLY A 271 -6.80 16.51 21.78
CA GLY A 271 -5.44 15.98 21.67
C GLY A 271 -5.13 15.43 20.28
N PRO A 272 -4.00 14.74 20.13
CA PRO A 272 -3.45 14.34 18.84
C PRO A 272 -4.29 13.33 18.08
N GLY A 273 -5.21 12.59 18.72
CA GLY A 273 -6.11 11.65 18.04
C GLY A 273 -7.47 12.25 17.66
N ARG A 274 -7.71 13.53 17.96
CA ARG A 274 -8.94 14.24 17.59
C ARG A 274 -9.16 14.31 16.08
N ASP A 275 -8.07 14.35 15.33
CA ASP A 275 -7.98 14.33 13.86
C ASP A 275 -8.38 12.97 13.26
N ASN A 276 -8.47 11.91 14.06
CA ASN A 276 -8.90 10.57 13.69
C ASN A 276 -10.35 10.30 14.13
N LYS A 277 -11.26 11.23 13.81
CA LYS A 277 -12.67 11.12 14.17
C LYS A 277 -13.34 9.95 13.44
N VAL A 278 -14.03 9.09 14.21
CA VAL A 278 -15.00 8.10 13.72
C VAL A 278 -16.41 8.52 14.14
N GLY A 279 -17.39 8.40 13.25
CA GLY A 279 -18.78 8.74 13.54
C GLY A 279 -19.51 7.62 14.26
N LYS A 280 -20.60 7.95 14.97
CA LYS A 280 -21.48 6.97 15.64
C LYS A 280 -22.04 5.94 14.66
N GLU A 281 -22.26 6.36 13.41
CA GLU A 281 -22.67 5.49 12.30
C GLU A 281 -21.62 4.41 12.07
N GLU A 282 -20.37 4.78 11.81
CA GLU A 282 -19.29 3.83 11.57
C GLU A 282 -18.94 3.03 12.84
N MET A 283 -19.10 3.58 14.04
CA MET A 283 -18.94 2.85 15.29
C MET A 283 -19.92 1.68 15.40
N LEU A 284 -21.21 1.93 15.12
CA LEU A 284 -22.23 0.89 15.14
C LEU A 284 -22.15 -0.02 13.90
N GLY A 285 -21.75 0.50 12.74
CA GLY A 285 -21.44 -0.30 11.56
C GLY A 285 -20.30 -1.29 11.80
N MET A 286 -19.25 -0.88 12.52
CA MET A 286 -18.17 -1.78 12.93
C MET A 286 -18.62 -2.84 13.92
N LEU A 287 -19.44 -2.47 14.91
CA LEU A 287 -20.00 -3.46 15.83
C LEU A 287 -20.82 -4.51 15.07
N ALA A 288 -21.69 -4.07 14.15
CA ALA A 288 -22.46 -4.97 13.30
C ALA A 288 -21.56 -5.85 12.40
N ALA A 289 -20.44 -5.33 11.89
CA ALA A 289 -19.48 -6.13 11.13
C ALA A 289 -18.85 -7.25 11.98
N VAL A 290 -18.53 -6.97 13.24
CA VAL A 290 -18.00 -7.97 14.19
C VAL A 290 -19.06 -9.01 14.54
N GLU A 291 -20.31 -8.62 14.74
CA GLU A 291 -21.40 -9.56 14.97
C GLU A 291 -21.65 -10.45 13.74
N ALA A 292 -21.75 -9.85 12.55
CA ALA A 292 -21.91 -10.58 11.30
C ALA A 292 -20.73 -11.53 11.03
N TRP A 293 -19.50 -11.17 11.43
CA TRP A 293 -18.34 -12.05 11.31
C TRP A 293 -18.54 -13.41 12.02
N THR A 294 -19.25 -13.43 13.15
CA THR A 294 -19.52 -14.67 13.91
C THR A 294 -20.57 -15.57 13.28
N THR A 295 -21.41 -15.04 12.39
CA THR A 295 -22.52 -15.77 11.76
C THR A 295 -22.29 -16.03 10.27
N ARG A 296 -21.21 -15.49 9.69
CA ARG A 296 -20.82 -15.76 8.30
C ARG A 296 -20.43 -17.23 8.13
N ASP A 297 -20.91 -17.80 7.03
CA ASP A 297 -20.51 -19.13 6.58
C ASP A 297 -19.20 -19.02 5.79
N HIS A 298 -18.09 -18.97 6.53
CA HIS A 298 -16.74 -18.80 5.97
C HIS A 298 -16.33 -19.95 5.06
N GLU A 299 -16.82 -21.17 5.32
CA GLU A 299 -16.55 -22.34 4.47
C GLU A 299 -17.25 -22.19 3.12
N LYS A 300 -18.54 -21.82 3.12
CA LYS A 300 -19.27 -21.56 1.87
C LYS A 300 -18.74 -20.36 1.10
N GLU A 301 -18.25 -19.33 1.79
CA GLU A 301 -17.55 -18.21 1.13
C GLU A 301 -16.28 -18.71 0.43
N TRP A 302 -15.50 -19.57 1.08
CA TRP A 302 -14.32 -20.20 0.51
C TRP A 302 -14.66 -21.08 -0.70
N ASP A 303 -15.68 -21.92 -0.61
CA ASP A 303 -16.14 -22.77 -1.72
C ASP A 303 -16.53 -21.92 -2.93
N ARG A 304 -17.29 -20.84 -2.71
CA ARG A 304 -17.66 -19.90 -3.78
C ARG A 304 -16.44 -19.24 -4.42
N TRP A 305 -15.44 -18.86 -3.63
CA TRP A 305 -14.18 -18.34 -4.17
C TRP A 305 -13.46 -19.38 -5.04
N MET A 306 -13.39 -20.63 -4.59
CA MET A 306 -12.79 -21.72 -5.36
C MET A 306 -13.54 -21.97 -6.67
N GLU A 307 -14.88 -21.97 -6.65
CA GLU A 307 -15.70 -22.07 -7.87
C GLU A 307 -15.38 -20.95 -8.87
N TRP A 308 -15.27 -19.71 -8.41
CA TRP A 308 -14.94 -18.57 -9.26
C TRP A 308 -13.53 -18.66 -9.85
N LEU A 309 -12.54 -19.03 -9.04
CA LEU A 309 -11.16 -19.20 -9.50
C LEU A 309 -11.06 -20.35 -10.51
N ASN A 310 -11.70 -21.48 -10.24
CA ASN A 310 -11.75 -22.62 -11.17
C ASN A 310 -12.40 -22.24 -12.50
N LEU A 311 -13.52 -21.51 -12.48
CA LEU A 311 -14.16 -21.01 -13.72
C LEU A 311 -13.20 -20.15 -14.56
N ILE A 312 -12.46 -19.24 -13.92
CA ILE A 312 -11.50 -18.38 -14.61
C ILE A 312 -10.35 -19.21 -15.16
N ALA A 313 -9.79 -20.12 -14.36
CA ALA A 313 -8.70 -21.00 -14.72
C ALA A 313 -9.06 -21.90 -15.92
N GLU A 314 -10.19 -22.62 -15.84
CA GLU A 314 -10.71 -23.49 -16.90
C GLU A 314 -10.94 -22.74 -18.21
N LYS A 315 -11.38 -21.48 -18.14
CA LYS A 315 -11.56 -20.67 -19.34
C LYS A 315 -10.22 -20.24 -19.92
N ALA A 316 -9.27 -19.82 -19.08
CA ALA A 316 -7.96 -19.35 -19.53
C ALA A 316 -7.10 -20.47 -20.15
N THR A 317 -7.11 -21.67 -19.56
CA THR A 317 -6.30 -22.82 -20.03
C THR A 317 -6.78 -23.46 -21.33
N LYS A 318 -7.90 -23.00 -21.90
CA LYS A 318 -8.30 -23.33 -23.29
C LYS A 318 -7.35 -22.75 -24.33
N ILE A 319 -6.55 -21.75 -23.95
CA ILE A 319 -5.52 -21.17 -24.79
C ILE A 319 -4.23 -21.98 -24.65
N LYS A 320 -3.71 -22.45 -25.78
CA LYS A 320 -2.45 -23.21 -25.81
C LYS A 320 -1.31 -22.39 -25.19
N GLY A 321 -0.57 -23.00 -24.26
CA GLY A 321 0.57 -22.38 -23.59
C GLY A 321 0.22 -21.59 -22.32
N VAL A 322 -1.07 -21.52 -21.95
CA VAL A 322 -1.52 -20.92 -20.68
C VAL A 322 -1.65 -22.01 -19.61
N THR A 323 -1.05 -21.80 -18.45
CA THR A 323 -1.15 -22.64 -17.26
C THR A 323 -1.71 -21.87 -16.09
N HIS A 324 -2.05 -22.57 -15.00
CA HIS A 324 -2.50 -21.92 -13.77
C HIS A 324 -2.02 -22.64 -12.52
N GLU A 325 -2.02 -21.92 -11.41
CA GLU A 325 -1.80 -22.40 -10.05
C GLU A 325 -2.82 -21.73 -9.13
N ILE A 326 -3.46 -22.51 -8.24
CA ILE A 326 -4.25 -21.96 -7.15
C ILE A 326 -3.44 -22.06 -5.86
N THR A 327 -3.18 -20.93 -5.22
CA THR A 327 -2.48 -20.83 -3.96
C THR A 327 -3.47 -20.80 -2.80
N LEU A 328 -3.21 -21.58 -1.76
CA LEU A 328 -4.05 -21.68 -0.58
C LEU A 328 -3.27 -21.18 0.64
N PRO A 329 -3.60 -20.02 1.22
CA PRO A 329 -2.92 -19.55 2.42
C PRO A 329 -3.31 -20.38 3.65
N ASP A 330 -2.32 -20.65 4.50
CA ASP A 330 -2.47 -21.35 5.78
C ASP A 330 -2.71 -20.40 6.96
N GLY A 331 -2.14 -19.18 6.90
CA GLY A 331 -2.25 -18.15 7.94
C GLY A 331 -3.55 -17.34 7.97
N LEU A 332 -3.57 -16.32 8.82
CA LEU A 332 -4.70 -15.40 9.00
C LEU A 332 -4.63 -14.18 8.08
N ASN A 333 -3.43 -13.80 7.64
CA ASN A 333 -3.17 -12.59 6.86
C ASN A 333 -3.68 -12.72 5.42
N ASN A 334 -4.53 -11.78 4.99
CA ASN A 334 -5.18 -11.74 3.68
C ASN A 334 -5.73 -13.12 3.26
N ARG A 335 -6.40 -13.81 4.19
CA ARG A 335 -6.80 -15.21 4.03
C ARG A 335 -7.88 -15.37 2.95
N ALA A 336 -7.44 -15.62 1.72
CA ALA A 336 -8.26 -16.00 0.58
C ALA A 336 -7.41 -16.82 -0.40
N PRO A 337 -7.99 -17.78 -1.14
CA PRO A 337 -7.26 -18.47 -2.20
C PRO A 337 -6.89 -17.47 -3.30
N GLY A 338 -5.77 -17.69 -3.98
CA GLY A 338 -5.34 -16.86 -5.11
C GLY A 338 -5.18 -17.70 -6.37
N LEU A 339 -5.52 -17.14 -7.54
CA LEU A 339 -5.25 -17.78 -8.83
C LEU A 339 -4.11 -17.03 -9.54
N ILE A 340 -3.08 -17.77 -9.90
CA ILE A 340 -2.02 -17.32 -10.79
C ILE A 340 -2.26 -17.94 -12.16
N VAL A 341 -2.40 -17.12 -13.20
CA VAL A 341 -2.48 -17.59 -14.59
C VAL A 341 -1.22 -17.17 -15.31
N SER A 342 -0.47 -18.12 -15.87
CA SER A 342 0.88 -17.92 -16.40
C SER A 342 0.99 -18.34 -17.86
N TRP A 343 1.84 -17.65 -18.61
CA TRP A 343 2.16 -17.99 -20.00
C TRP A 343 3.54 -17.47 -20.41
N ASP A 344 4.03 -17.97 -21.53
CA ASP A 344 5.24 -17.46 -22.17
C ASP A 344 4.91 -16.16 -22.94
N PRO A 345 5.49 -15.00 -22.57
CA PRO A 345 5.19 -13.73 -23.22
C PRO A 345 5.56 -13.73 -24.72
N THR A 346 6.50 -14.56 -25.15
CA THR A 346 6.92 -14.68 -26.57
C THR A 346 5.94 -15.51 -27.41
N GLN A 347 5.18 -16.41 -26.78
CA GLN A 347 4.18 -17.22 -27.48
C GLN A 347 2.88 -16.45 -27.72
N LEU A 348 2.46 -15.62 -26.76
CA LEU A 348 1.23 -14.83 -26.86
C LEU A 348 1.46 -13.36 -27.25
N ASN A 349 2.71 -12.92 -27.34
CA ASN A 349 3.12 -11.56 -27.71
C ASN A 349 2.44 -10.49 -26.82
N ILE A 350 2.31 -10.77 -25.53
CA ILE A 350 1.77 -9.86 -24.52
C ILE A 350 2.25 -10.28 -23.12
N THR A 351 2.54 -9.31 -22.26
CA THR A 351 2.92 -9.52 -20.86
C THR A 351 1.72 -9.43 -19.91
N GLY A 352 1.88 -9.96 -18.69
CA GLY A 352 0.90 -9.83 -17.61
C GLY A 352 0.70 -8.37 -17.21
N GLU A 353 1.76 -7.55 -17.22
CA GLU A 353 1.71 -6.10 -16.99
C GLU A 353 0.83 -5.40 -18.02
N GLU A 354 1.00 -5.71 -19.31
CA GLU A 354 0.20 -5.16 -20.40
C GLU A 354 -1.28 -5.59 -20.30
N VAL A 355 -1.53 -6.85 -19.91
CA VAL A 355 -2.90 -7.33 -19.64
C VAL A 355 -3.52 -6.57 -18.47
N ALA A 356 -2.79 -6.40 -17.35
CA ALA A 356 -3.27 -5.69 -16.18
C ALA A 356 -3.56 -4.21 -16.48
N GLU A 357 -2.69 -3.53 -17.23
CA GLU A 357 -2.91 -2.13 -17.64
C GLU A 357 -4.12 -2.02 -18.59
N LEU A 358 -4.24 -2.92 -19.57
CA LEU A 358 -5.40 -2.96 -20.46
C LEU A 358 -6.70 -3.12 -19.65
N PHE A 359 -6.72 -4.02 -18.67
CA PHE A 359 -7.90 -4.29 -17.84
C PHE A 359 -8.24 -3.11 -16.93
N GLY A 360 -7.22 -2.44 -16.36
CA GLY A 360 -7.41 -1.27 -15.51
C GLY A 360 -7.91 -0.04 -16.26
N ARG A 361 -7.72 0.04 -17.59
CA ARG A 361 -8.01 1.23 -18.42
C ARG A 361 -9.17 1.09 -19.40
N SER A 362 -9.72 -0.10 -19.58
CA SER A 362 -10.81 -0.35 -20.55
C SER A 362 -12.03 -0.98 -19.89
N GLU A 363 -13.23 -0.70 -20.41
CA GLU A 363 -14.47 -1.20 -19.83
C GLU A 363 -14.79 -2.66 -20.24
N PRO A 364 -15.38 -3.47 -19.34
CA PRO A 364 -15.50 -3.20 -17.90
C PRO A 364 -14.11 -3.18 -17.24
N ARG A 365 -13.88 -2.22 -16.34
CA ARG A 365 -12.58 -2.07 -15.68
C ARG A 365 -12.39 -3.21 -14.68
N ILE A 366 -11.22 -3.86 -14.71
CA ILE A 366 -10.87 -4.96 -13.80
C ILE A 366 -9.52 -4.63 -13.16
N ALA A 367 -9.47 -4.57 -11.83
CA ALA A 367 -8.22 -4.43 -11.09
C ALA A 367 -7.64 -5.80 -10.81
N ILE A 368 -6.48 -6.11 -11.40
CA ILE A 368 -5.81 -7.41 -11.28
C ILE A 368 -4.31 -7.25 -10.97
N GLY A 369 -3.69 -8.25 -10.36
CA GLY A 369 -2.23 -8.28 -10.19
C GLY A 369 -1.52 -8.77 -11.46
N SER A 370 -0.28 -8.36 -11.66
CA SER A 370 0.65 -8.98 -12.62
C SER A 370 1.91 -9.42 -11.91
N GLY A 371 2.67 -10.32 -12.54
CA GLY A 371 3.97 -10.75 -12.06
C GLY A 371 4.66 -11.67 -13.06
N GLY A 372 5.79 -12.24 -12.68
CA GLY A 372 6.50 -13.20 -13.51
C GLY A 372 7.51 -13.99 -12.71
N LYS A 373 7.77 -15.22 -13.15
CA LYS A 373 8.72 -16.14 -12.54
C LYS A 373 9.23 -17.12 -13.60
N ASP A 374 10.53 -17.44 -13.53
CA ASP A 374 11.15 -18.48 -14.37
C ASP A 374 10.93 -18.27 -15.89
N GLY A 375 10.99 -17.01 -16.34
CA GLY A 375 10.78 -16.64 -17.74
C GLY A 375 9.31 -16.55 -18.19
N LEU A 376 8.36 -16.94 -17.34
CA LEU A 376 6.93 -16.76 -17.58
C LEU A 376 6.46 -15.41 -17.04
N THR A 377 5.42 -14.88 -17.69
CA THR A 377 4.63 -13.76 -17.18
C THR A 377 3.29 -14.28 -16.66
N SER A 378 2.63 -13.52 -15.80
CA SER A 378 1.42 -13.95 -15.11
C SER A 378 0.50 -12.80 -14.71
N ILE A 379 -0.75 -13.15 -14.45
CA ILE A 379 -1.70 -12.33 -13.70
C ILE A 379 -2.13 -13.05 -12.42
N ASN A 380 -2.53 -12.27 -11.42
CA ASN A 380 -2.97 -12.76 -10.12
C ASN A 380 -4.39 -12.28 -9.83
N VAL A 381 -5.31 -13.21 -9.59
CA VAL A 381 -6.71 -12.95 -9.22
C VAL A 381 -6.92 -13.32 -7.76
N THR A 382 -7.37 -12.36 -6.95
CA THR A 382 -7.88 -12.57 -5.59
C THR A 382 -9.40 -12.45 -5.60
N PRO A 383 -10.15 -13.48 -5.19
CA PRO A 383 -11.61 -13.52 -5.34
C PRO A 383 -12.36 -12.85 -4.19
N SER A 384 -11.69 -12.51 -3.08
CA SER A 384 -12.35 -12.12 -1.83
C SER A 384 -13.21 -10.86 -1.91
N GLN A 385 -13.02 -10.02 -2.93
CA GLN A 385 -13.79 -8.79 -3.16
C GLN A 385 -14.65 -8.84 -4.42
N MET A 386 -14.62 -9.96 -5.15
CA MET A 386 -15.48 -10.15 -6.32
C MET A 386 -16.93 -10.36 -5.89
N GLN A 387 -17.85 -9.92 -6.74
CA GLN A 387 -19.30 -10.04 -6.57
C GLN A 387 -19.89 -11.13 -7.48
N ASP A 388 -21.12 -11.54 -7.18
CA ASP A 388 -21.83 -12.56 -7.96
C ASP A 388 -21.90 -12.15 -9.43
N GLY A 389 -21.49 -13.07 -10.32
CA GLY A 389 -21.46 -12.85 -11.77
C GLY A 389 -20.15 -12.26 -12.31
N GLU A 390 -19.33 -11.60 -11.49
CA GLU A 390 -18.08 -10.97 -11.95
C GLU A 390 -17.04 -11.99 -12.43
N ALA A 391 -17.01 -13.19 -11.84
CA ALA A 391 -16.13 -14.27 -12.28
C ALA A 391 -16.32 -14.64 -13.76
N LYS A 392 -17.57 -14.61 -14.25
CA LYS A 392 -17.87 -14.87 -15.67
C LYS A 392 -17.32 -13.76 -16.57
N VAL A 393 -17.42 -12.51 -16.13
CA VAL A 393 -16.89 -11.34 -16.84
C VAL A 393 -15.37 -11.42 -16.92
N VAL A 394 -14.70 -11.70 -15.79
CA VAL A 394 -13.24 -11.83 -15.69
C VAL A 394 -12.75 -12.99 -16.55
N ALA A 395 -13.36 -14.18 -16.43
CA ALA A 395 -13.02 -15.36 -17.22
C ALA A 395 -13.11 -15.09 -18.73
N LYS A 396 -14.23 -14.47 -19.17
CA LYS A 396 -14.42 -14.10 -20.57
C LYS A 396 -13.38 -13.08 -21.02
N ARG A 397 -13.17 -12.00 -20.26
CA ARG A 397 -12.24 -10.93 -20.62
C ARG A 397 -10.80 -11.44 -20.74
N LEU A 398 -10.39 -12.30 -19.82
CA LEU A 398 -9.08 -12.94 -19.83
C LEU A 398 -8.89 -13.81 -21.06
N HIS A 399 -9.82 -14.73 -21.30
CA HIS A 399 -9.77 -15.62 -22.45
C HIS A 399 -9.77 -14.84 -23.77
N ASP A 400 -10.66 -13.88 -23.94
CA ASP A 400 -10.75 -13.09 -25.17
C ASP A 400 -9.47 -12.28 -25.40
N THR A 401 -8.84 -11.78 -24.33
CA THR A 401 -7.58 -11.03 -24.44
C THR A 401 -6.44 -11.94 -24.83
N LEU A 402 -6.25 -13.07 -24.16
CA LEU A 402 -5.15 -13.99 -24.45
C LEU A 402 -5.34 -14.75 -25.77
N SER A 403 -6.57 -14.92 -26.25
CA SER A 403 -6.86 -15.56 -27.55
C SER A 403 -6.59 -14.66 -28.77
N LYS A 404 -6.39 -13.35 -28.57
CA LYS A 404 -6.11 -12.43 -29.69
C LYS A 404 -4.77 -12.78 -30.34
N LYS A 405 -4.79 -12.99 -31.65
CA LYS A 405 -3.56 -13.05 -32.45
C LYS A 405 -2.90 -11.69 -32.45
N ARG A 406 -1.62 -11.65 -32.06
CA ARG A 406 -0.78 -10.45 -32.04
C ARG A 406 0.45 -10.71 -32.88
N SER A 407 0.88 -9.69 -33.62
CA SER A 407 2.22 -9.69 -34.22
C SER A 407 3.27 -9.72 -33.12
N THR A 408 4.44 -10.28 -33.42
CA THR A 408 5.60 -10.17 -32.54
C THR A 408 5.86 -8.69 -32.25
N PRO A 409 5.96 -8.28 -30.97
CA PRO A 409 6.27 -6.90 -30.64
C PRO A 409 7.61 -6.55 -31.25
N ASP A 410 7.70 -5.36 -31.86
CA ASP A 410 8.99 -4.82 -32.24
C ASP A 410 9.71 -4.37 -30.96
N THR A 411 10.69 -5.17 -30.53
CA THR A 411 11.52 -4.87 -29.36
C THR A 411 12.75 -4.04 -29.74
N SER A 412 12.89 -3.64 -31.00
CA SER A 412 13.99 -2.77 -31.41
C SER A 412 13.79 -1.39 -30.80
N MET A 413 14.88 -0.83 -30.27
CA MET A 413 14.90 0.51 -29.74
C MET A 413 15.38 1.46 -30.85
N ALA A 414 14.64 2.53 -31.10
CA ALA A 414 15.12 3.59 -31.96
C ALA A 414 16.46 4.13 -31.40
N ALA A 415 17.48 4.25 -32.24
CA ALA A 415 18.79 4.73 -31.81
C ALA A 415 18.67 6.06 -31.05
N ALA A 416 19.42 6.20 -29.96
CA ALA A 416 19.38 7.39 -29.13
C ALA A 416 19.66 8.66 -29.95
N ALA A 417 18.81 9.69 -29.80
CA ALA A 417 18.92 10.93 -30.56
C ALA A 417 20.19 11.74 -30.21
N SER A 418 20.77 11.52 -29.02
CA SER A 418 22.04 12.11 -28.60
C SER A 418 22.63 11.39 -27.38
N ASP A 419 23.90 11.68 -27.08
CA ASP A 419 24.53 11.29 -25.81
C ASP A 419 24.13 12.25 -24.66
N ILE A 420 23.36 11.71 -23.72
CA ILE A 420 22.88 12.39 -22.52
C ILE A 420 23.73 12.11 -21.28
N SER A 421 24.90 11.49 -21.43
CA SER A 421 25.84 11.29 -20.32
C SER A 421 26.22 12.61 -19.64
N GLY A 422 26.49 12.51 -18.33
CA GLY A 422 26.94 13.61 -17.48
C GLY A 422 25.94 13.97 -16.38
N ARG A 423 26.18 15.14 -15.77
CA ARG A 423 25.39 15.65 -14.64
C ARG A 423 24.21 16.45 -15.13
N TRP A 424 23.07 16.28 -14.48
CA TRP A 424 21.82 16.97 -14.78
C TRP A 424 21.25 17.60 -13.52
N ASN A 425 20.85 18.86 -13.63
CA ASN A 425 19.96 19.53 -12.68
C ASN A 425 18.52 19.21 -13.06
N VAL A 426 17.76 18.62 -12.15
CA VAL A 426 16.39 18.17 -12.37
C VAL A 426 15.46 19.01 -11.50
N GLU A 427 14.78 19.97 -12.09
CA GLU A 427 13.73 20.75 -11.41
C GLU A 427 12.44 19.93 -11.39
N MET A 428 12.06 19.45 -10.21
CA MET A 428 10.80 18.80 -9.91
C MET A 428 9.73 19.87 -9.65
N THR A 429 8.56 19.72 -10.25
CA THR A 429 7.39 20.57 -10.01
C THR A 429 6.27 19.73 -9.43
N PHE A 430 5.99 19.96 -8.15
CA PHE A 430 4.82 19.44 -7.44
C PHE A 430 3.67 20.46 -7.51
N PHE A 431 2.49 20.11 -6.98
CA PHE A 431 1.30 20.96 -7.07
C PHE A 431 1.46 22.34 -6.42
N SER A 432 2.22 22.43 -5.33
CA SER A 432 2.37 23.65 -4.53
C SER A 432 3.81 24.07 -4.27
N SER A 433 4.78 23.37 -4.86
CA SER A 433 6.19 23.61 -4.62
C SER A 433 7.07 23.07 -5.75
N LYS A 434 8.34 23.45 -5.70
CA LYS A 434 9.39 22.88 -6.55
C LYS A 434 10.52 22.33 -5.68
N SER A 435 11.22 21.34 -6.21
CA SER A 435 12.48 20.83 -5.65
C SER A 435 13.53 20.71 -6.74
N THR A 436 14.81 20.75 -6.36
CA THR A 436 15.95 20.49 -7.25
C THR A 436 16.57 19.15 -6.90
N HIS A 437 16.39 18.19 -7.78
CA HIS A 437 17.08 16.91 -7.77
C HIS A 437 18.32 16.97 -8.69
N HIS A 438 19.19 15.98 -8.57
CA HIS A 438 20.34 15.83 -9.46
C HIS A 438 20.41 14.41 -10.01
N MET A 439 20.87 14.27 -11.25
CA MET A 439 21.19 12.97 -11.83
C MET A 439 22.61 12.96 -12.36
N MET A 440 23.33 11.86 -12.15
CA MET A 440 24.54 11.53 -12.90
C MET A 440 24.18 10.37 -13.82
N LEU A 441 24.27 10.60 -15.14
CA LEU A 441 23.93 9.61 -16.15
C LEU A 441 25.18 9.08 -16.84
N GLU A 442 25.25 7.77 -16.97
CA GLU A 442 26.15 7.02 -17.83
C GLU A 442 25.31 6.35 -18.92
N GLN A 443 25.67 6.56 -20.19
CA GLN A 443 24.94 6.01 -21.33
C GLN A 443 25.80 4.99 -22.08
N ASP A 444 25.22 3.81 -22.34
CA ASP A 444 25.75 2.80 -23.24
C ASP A 444 24.70 2.48 -24.32
N GLY A 445 24.88 3.07 -25.50
CA GLY A 445 23.89 3.01 -26.58
C GLY A 445 22.54 3.60 -26.15
N ASN A 446 21.54 2.73 -26.00
CA ASN A 446 20.19 3.10 -25.56
C ASN A 446 19.97 2.94 -24.05
N TRP A 447 20.94 2.38 -23.32
CA TRP A 447 20.82 2.08 -21.90
C TRP A 447 21.41 3.20 -21.04
N LEU A 448 20.75 3.47 -19.91
CA LEU A 448 21.15 4.49 -18.95
C LEU A 448 21.36 3.85 -17.57
N ASN A 449 22.43 4.24 -16.90
CA ASN A 449 22.71 3.92 -15.49
C ASN A 449 23.22 5.16 -14.77
N GLY A 450 23.29 5.12 -13.44
CA GLY A 450 23.99 6.11 -12.63
C GLY A 450 23.27 6.39 -11.31
N THR A 451 23.29 7.65 -10.85
CA THR A 451 22.72 8.03 -9.55
C THR A 451 21.69 9.14 -9.69
N HIS A 452 20.63 9.05 -8.87
CA HIS A 452 19.62 10.07 -8.68
C HIS A 452 19.71 10.56 -7.23
N GLN A 453 20.03 11.83 -7.06
CA GLN A 453 19.98 12.53 -5.77
C GLN A 453 18.64 13.26 -5.66
N SER A 454 17.77 12.75 -4.80
CA SER A 454 16.54 13.41 -4.37
C SER A 454 16.78 14.34 -3.18
N ASP A 455 15.75 14.98 -2.64
CA ASP A 455 15.84 15.91 -1.51
C ASP A 455 16.65 15.38 -0.31
N PHE A 456 16.48 14.10 0.01
CA PHE A 456 16.98 13.54 1.28
C PHE A 456 17.88 12.33 1.12
N ALA A 457 18.08 11.83 -0.10
CA ALA A 457 18.97 10.70 -0.34
C ALA A 457 19.43 10.62 -1.80
N GLU A 458 20.51 9.86 -1.95
CA GLU A 458 21.03 9.39 -3.23
C GLU A 458 20.65 7.91 -3.40
N GLN A 459 20.21 7.56 -4.61
CA GLN A 459 19.84 6.20 -4.99
C GLN A 459 20.31 5.91 -6.41
N ASP A 460 20.52 4.63 -6.71
CA ASP A 460 20.80 4.20 -8.08
C ASP A 460 19.61 4.50 -9.00
N LEU A 461 19.93 4.82 -10.25
CA LEU A 461 18.98 4.90 -11.34
C LEU A 461 19.40 3.99 -12.48
N TYR A 462 18.41 3.53 -13.23
CA TYR A 462 18.60 2.89 -14.52
C TYR A 462 17.46 3.28 -15.46
N GLY A 463 17.68 3.14 -16.76
CA GLY A 463 16.68 3.57 -17.73
C GLY A 463 17.06 3.32 -19.17
N THR A 464 16.28 3.92 -20.06
CA THR A 464 16.46 3.85 -21.50
C THR A 464 16.26 5.22 -22.15
N ILE A 465 16.91 5.40 -23.30
CA ILE A 465 16.61 6.44 -24.28
C ILE A 465 16.29 5.77 -25.62
N GLU A 466 15.15 6.10 -26.22
CA GLU A 466 14.66 5.58 -27.50
C GLU A 466 14.32 6.76 -28.41
N GLY A 467 15.15 7.04 -29.42
CA GLY A 467 15.08 8.31 -30.13
C GLY A 467 15.25 9.48 -29.16
N ASP A 468 14.22 10.32 -29.04
CA ASP A 468 14.18 11.47 -28.12
C ASP A 468 13.46 11.17 -26.78
N THR A 469 12.96 9.95 -26.58
CA THR A 469 12.14 9.59 -25.42
C THR A 469 12.98 8.91 -24.36
N ILE A 470 12.85 9.35 -23.11
CA ILE A 470 13.64 8.88 -21.97
C ILE A 470 12.71 8.29 -20.93
N LYS A 471 13.08 7.12 -20.42
CA LYS A 471 12.44 6.49 -19.26
C LYS A 471 13.52 6.18 -18.23
N ILE A 472 13.39 6.72 -17.02
CA ILE A 472 14.34 6.48 -15.92
C ILE A 472 13.57 6.00 -14.70
N ARG A 473 14.10 4.97 -14.04
CA ARG A 473 13.60 4.49 -12.76
C ARG A 473 14.67 4.66 -11.70
N SER A 474 14.24 5.08 -10.52
CA SER A 474 15.04 5.08 -9.29
C SER A 474 14.15 4.81 -8.10
N HIS A 475 14.72 4.41 -6.96
CA HIS A 475 13.95 3.96 -5.81
C HIS A 475 14.55 4.51 -4.50
N PHE A 476 13.90 5.53 -3.96
CA PHE A 476 14.19 6.02 -2.62
C PHE A 476 13.64 5.03 -1.58
N LYS A 477 14.49 4.59 -0.65
CA LYS A 477 14.13 3.67 0.43
C LYS A 477 14.71 4.13 1.75
N LYS A 478 13.92 4.01 2.81
CA LYS A 478 14.37 4.01 4.20
C LYS A 478 13.52 3.00 5.00
N PRO A 479 13.94 2.55 6.19
CA PRO A 479 13.12 1.63 6.99
C PRO A 479 11.69 2.16 7.16
N GLY A 480 10.71 1.37 6.71
CA GLY A 480 9.28 1.69 6.75
C GLY A 480 8.76 2.59 5.63
N ASP A 481 9.59 3.29 4.85
CA ASP A 481 9.09 4.24 3.83
C ASP A 481 9.82 4.07 2.49
N SER A 482 9.11 4.28 1.38
CA SER A 482 9.69 4.20 0.03
C SER A 482 8.98 5.10 -0.96
N VAL A 483 9.72 5.64 -1.92
CA VAL A 483 9.18 6.33 -3.10
C VAL A 483 9.86 5.76 -4.33
N VAL A 484 9.06 5.23 -5.26
CA VAL A 484 9.54 4.85 -6.59
C VAL A 484 9.41 6.07 -7.48
N TYR A 485 10.48 6.47 -8.18
CA TYR A 485 10.40 7.50 -9.19
C TYR A 485 10.51 6.86 -10.58
N MET A 486 9.51 7.05 -11.42
CA MET A 486 9.49 6.63 -12.82
C MET A 486 9.33 7.86 -13.71
N PHE A 487 10.44 8.40 -14.17
CA PHE A 487 10.51 9.53 -15.07
C PHE A 487 10.18 9.07 -16.48
N THR A 488 9.28 9.78 -17.16
CA THR A 488 9.04 9.64 -18.60
C THR A 488 9.09 11.02 -19.22
N GLY A 489 10.06 11.27 -20.11
CA GLY A 489 10.26 12.59 -20.69
C GLY A 489 10.78 12.55 -22.12
N LYS A 490 10.83 13.73 -22.73
CA LYS A 490 11.40 13.96 -24.06
C LYS A 490 12.59 14.89 -24.00
N LEU A 491 13.63 14.56 -24.76
CA LEU A 491 14.80 15.40 -24.98
C LEU A 491 14.52 16.37 -26.13
N LYS A 492 14.63 17.67 -25.85
CA LYS A 492 14.55 18.73 -26.85
C LYS A 492 15.50 19.86 -26.48
N ASN A 493 16.34 20.28 -27.43
CA ASN A 493 17.28 21.40 -27.25
C ASN A 493 18.17 21.27 -26.00
N GLY A 494 18.69 20.07 -25.71
CA GLY A 494 19.55 19.82 -24.55
C GLY A 494 18.84 19.82 -23.19
N GLN A 495 17.50 19.88 -23.18
CA GLN A 495 16.65 19.77 -21.99
C GLN A 495 15.79 18.51 -22.07
N ILE A 496 15.64 17.81 -20.95
CA ILE A 496 14.66 16.72 -20.82
C ILE A 496 13.45 17.28 -20.08
N SER A 497 12.23 16.98 -20.52
CA SER A 497 11.02 17.40 -19.81
C SER A 497 9.93 16.35 -19.91
N GLY A 498 9.14 16.21 -18.85
CA GLY A 498 8.04 15.26 -18.82
C GLY A 498 7.50 15.02 -17.41
N GLU A 499 7.00 13.82 -17.19
CA GLU A 499 6.29 13.45 -15.97
C GLU A 499 7.10 12.48 -15.11
N VAL A 500 6.78 12.44 -13.82
CA VAL A 500 7.35 11.51 -12.86
C VAL A 500 6.23 10.81 -12.12
N PHE A 501 6.01 9.54 -12.46
CA PHE A 501 5.11 8.68 -11.72
C PHE A 501 5.77 8.24 -10.42
N MET A 502 5.04 8.36 -9.31
CA MET A 502 5.58 8.16 -7.97
C MET A 502 4.92 7.01 -7.20
N GLY A 503 4.36 6.01 -7.89
CA GLY A 503 3.68 4.89 -7.23
C GLY A 503 2.30 5.28 -6.71
N GLU A 504 2.07 5.15 -5.41
CA GLU A 504 0.79 5.53 -4.77
C GLU A 504 0.63 7.05 -4.57
N TYR A 505 1.69 7.83 -4.84
CA TYR A 505 1.65 9.29 -4.83
C TYR A 505 1.24 9.84 -6.21
N LEU A 506 0.66 11.05 -6.20
CA LEU A 506 0.26 11.73 -7.42
C LEU A 506 1.46 12.07 -8.31
N THR A 507 1.28 11.98 -9.64
CA THR A 507 2.30 12.30 -10.64
C THR A 507 2.78 13.75 -10.53
N ALA A 508 4.10 13.96 -10.59
CA ALA A 508 4.73 15.27 -10.67
C ALA A 508 5.24 15.56 -12.10
N GLN A 509 5.62 16.81 -12.37
CA GLN A 509 6.30 17.20 -13.61
C GLN A 509 7.79 17.44 -13.33
N PHE A 510 8.64 17.31 -14.35
CA PHE A 510 10.05 17.66 -14.22
C PHE A 510 10.62 18.32 -15.48
N THR A 511 11.65 19.12 -15.29
CA THR A 511 12.56 19.52 -16.36
C THR A 511 14.00 19.32 -15.93
N ALA A 512 14.85 18.78 -16.79
CA ALA A 512 16.25 18.53 -16.53
C ALA A 512 17.15 19.26 -17.52
N LYS A 513 18.20 19.93 -17.03
CA LYS A 513 19.22 20.59 -17.85
C LYS A 513 20.60 20.07 -17.47
N LYS A 514 21.50 19.91 -18.45
CA LYS A 514 22.89 19.54 -18.16
C LYS A 514 23.52 20.56 -17.21
N TRP A 515 24.17 20.06 -16.17
CA TRP A 515 25.01 20.86 -15.30
C TRP A 515 26.33 21.14 -16.03
N GLU A 516 26.58 22.40 -16.37
CA GLU A 516 27.88 22.84 -16.88
C GLU A 516 28.80 23.21 -15.72
N SER A 517 29.80 22.37 -15.43
CA SER A 517 30.89 22.71 -14.50
C SER A 517 32.22 22.77 -15.24
N LYS A 518 33.07 23.73 -14.86
CA LYS A 518 34.43 23.81 -15.40
C LYS A 518 35.22 22.61 -14.90
N GLN A 519 35.60 21.71 -15.79
CA GLN A 519 36.53 20.62 -15.46
C GLN A 519 37.84 21.21 -14.93
N ARG A 520 38.22 20.85 -13.70
CA ARG A 520 39.52 21.24 -13.13
C ARG A 520 40.61 20.34 -13.71
N LYS A 521 41.37 20.87 -14.67
CA LYS A 521 42.53 20.19 -15.27
C LYS A 521 43.82 20.66 -14.59
N GLN A 522 44.11 20.12 -13.42
CA GLN A 522 45.34 20.43 -12.67
C GLN A 522 46.09 19.14 -12.37
N LYS A 523 47.42 19.13 -12.57
CA LYS A 523 48.26 18.03 -12.11
C LYS A 523 48.21 17.96 -10.59
N ILE A 524 47.92 16.79 -10.05
CA ILE A 524 47.94 16.54 -8.61
C ILE A 524 49.37 16.17 -8.22
N SER A 525 49.97 16.91 -7.29
CA SER A 525 51.22 16.53 -6.66
C SER A 525 50.90 15.75 -5.40
N VAL A 526 51.45 14.55 -5.26
CA VAL A 526 51.35 13.73 -4.05
C VAL A 526 52.65 13.93 -3.26
N PRO A 527 52.62 14.54 -2.05
CA PRO A 527 53.83 14.75 -1.27
C PRO A 527 54.52 13.42 -0.92
N GLY A 528 55.85 13.39 -0.97
CA GLY A 528 56.66 12.20 -0.66
C GLY A 528 56.85 11.92 0.84
N GLY A 529 56.11 12.59 1.72
CA GLY A 529 56.23 12.46 3.18
C GLY A 529 55.15 13.26 3.93
N PRO A 530 55.12 13.19 5.28
CA PRO A 530 54.23 14.00 6.10
C PRO A 530 54.37 15.49 5.78
N PRO A 531 53.31 16.31 5.89
CA PRO A 531 53.38 17.72 5.56
C PRO A 531 54.36 18.43 6.52
N LEU A 532 55.59 18.68 6.05
CA LEU A 532 56.59 19.49 6.77
C LEU A 532 56.48 20.98 6.42
N ALA A 533 55.65 21.32 5.42
CA ALA A 533 55.17 22.65 5.12
C ALA A 533 53.88 22.53 4.29
N THR A 534 52.77 22.98 4.85
CA THR A 534 51.56 23.40 4.12
C THR A 534 51.33 24.86 4.40
#